data_AF-A0AAC9TYH5-F1
#
_entry.id   AF-A0AAC9TYH5-F1
#
_cell.length_a   1.000
_cell.length_b   1.000
_cell.length_c   1.000
_cell.angle_alpha   90.00
_cell.angle_beta   90.00
_cell.angle_gamma   90.00
#
_symmetry.space_group_name_H-M   'P 1'
#
loop_
_entity.id
_entity.type
_entity.pdbx_description
1 polymer ?
#
loop_
_entity_poly.entity_id
_entity_poly.type
_entity_poly.pdbx_seq_one_letter_code
_entity_poly.pdbx_strand_id
1 'polypeptide(L)'
;MKISLPAFEKAKVLVVGDVMLDRYWSGPTGRISPEAPVPVVRVNQIEDRPGGAANVALNIATLGGQVRLAGIVGEDETATALTQGVEALGVVPKWHRVAHLPTITKLRVMSRNQQLIRLDFEEAYPAEQSQALLAGVEAELDSVAVVVLSDYAKGAIDKPETFIAKAKAKGVKVLVDPKGSDFSRYRGASLLTPNMSEFEQVVGKVQDEADLVAKAKQLLADFDFEALLVTRSEKGMTLITRDAPELHIPTVAREVYDVTGAGDTVISTLATSLAVDCELPVACALANTAAGIVVGKLGTSTVSRIELIAALNLSHGESGYGVVSEDQLAYALEEAKLKGERVVMTNGCFDILHAGHVSYLQQAKALGDRLIVAVNSDESVKRLKGDGRPVNKLERRMAVLAGLASVDWVVPFSEDTPQRIISRLLPSKLVKGGDYNVEDIAGGKEVIAAGGSVEVLGFEDGVSTTAIIENIMAKQ
;
A
#
# COMPACT_ATOMS: atom_id res chain seq x y z
N MET A 1 3.75 -14.31 -7.07
CA MET A 1 3.44 -13.33 -8.15
C MET A 1 4.20 -12.07 -7.82
N LYS A 2 5.07 -11.54 -8.70
CA LYS A 2 5.79 -10.27 -8.44
C LYS A 2 4.81 -9.12 -8.66
N ILE A 3 4.37 -8.47 -7.59
CA ILE A 3 3.34 -7.42 -7.67
C ILE A 3 4.02 -6.07 -7.84
N SER A 4 3.94 -5.48 -9.03
CA SER A 4 4.31 -4.08 -9.24
C SER A 4 3.15 -3.17 -8.88
N LEU A 5 3.42 -2.10 -8.15
CA LEU A 5 2.39 -1.14 -7.78
C LEU A 5 1.89 -0.37 -9.02
N PRO A 6 0.57 -0.32 -9.29
CA PRO A 6 0.06 0.36 -10.46
C PRO A 6 0.09 1.89 -10.29
N ALA A 7 -0.17 2.62 -11.38
CA ALA A 7 -0.13 4.08 -11.44
C ALA A 7 -1.36 4.72 -10.76
N PHE A 8 -1.46 4.59 -9.44
CA PHE A 8 -2.61 5.06 -8.65
C PHE A 8 -2.96 6.54 -8.86
N GLU A 9 -2.01 7.39 -9.23
CA GLU A 9 -2.26 8.80 -9.56
C GLU A 9 -3.23 9.02 -10.75
N LYS A 10 -3.44 7.99 -11.57
CA LYS A 10 -4.40 8.01 -12.69
C LYS A 10 -5.77 7.44 -12.31
N ALA A 11 -5.89 6.81 -11.14
CA ALA A 11 -7.15 6.23 -10.68
C ALA A 11 -8.17 7.35 -10.45
N LYS A 12 -9.36 7.21 -11.05
CA LYS A 12 -10.50 8.11 -10.83
C LYS A 12 -11.66 7.30 -10.26
N VAL A 13 -12.00 7.58 -9.00
CA VAL A 13 -13.00 6.83 -8.24
C VAL A 13 -14.09 7.76 -7.73
N LEU A 14 -15.35 7.33 -7.84
CA LEU A 14 -16.48 7.93 -7.12
C LEU A 14 -16.83 7.03 -5.93
N VAL A 15 -16.77 7.57 -4.73
CA VAL A 15 -17.31 6.91 -3.53
C VAL A 15 -18.69 7.51 -3.25
N VAL A 16 -19.71 6.68 -3.10
CA VAL A 16 -21.06 7.07 -2.70
C VAL A 16 -21.44 6.25 -1.48
N GLY A 17 -21.88 6.89 -0.41
CA GLY A 17 -22.25 6.11 0.77
C GLY A 17 -22.60 6.92 2.00
N ASP A 18 -22.74 6.21 3.10
CA ASP A 18 -23.00 6.78 4.41
C ASP A 18 -21.71 7.43 4.95
N VAL A 19 -21.69 8.76 4.97
CA VAL A 19 -20.58 9.53 5.54
C VAL A 19 -20.87 9.89 6.99
N MET A 20 -19.83 9.92 7.81
CA MET A 20 -19.93 10.27 9.22
C MET A 20 -18.67 10.95 9.72
N LEU A 21 -18.77 11.62 10.86
CA LEU A 21 -17.64 12.19 11.58
C LEU A 21 -17.36 11.36 12.84
N ASP A 22 -16.17 10.76 12.93
CA ASP A 22 -15.65 10.17 14.16
C ASP A 22 -14.99 11.27 14.99
N ARG A 23 -15.66 11.70 16.08
CA ARG A 23 -15.21 12.78 16.96
C ARG A 23 -14.63 12.21 18.25
N TYR A 24 -13.46 12.66 18.66
CA TYR A 24 -12.77 12.20 19.86
C TYR A 24 -12.63 13.35 20.86
N TRP A 25 -13.21 13.19 22.05
CA TRP A 25 -13.03 14.10 23.17
C TRP A 25 -12.11 13.48 24.20
N SER A 26 -10.89 14.00 24.29
CA SER A 26 -9.83 13.46 25.14
C SER A 26 -9.58 14.36 26.34
N GLY A 27 -9.36 13.73 27.51
CA GLY A 27 -9.02 14.45 28.73
C GLY A 27 -8.81 13.54 29.94
N PRO A 28 -8.16 14.02 31.02
CA PRO A 28 -7.97 13.23 32.22
C PRO A 28 -9.25 13.07 33.04
N THR A 29 -9.47 11.87 33.60
CA THR A 29 -10.45 11.61 34.66
C THR A 29 -9.77 11.69 36.03
N GLY A 30 -9.89 12.84 36.69
CA GLY A 30 -9.24 13.09 38.00
C GLY A 30 -10.15 12.93 39.22
N ARG A 31 -11.47 12.86 39.02
CA ARG A 31 -12.47 12.78 40.11
C ARG A 31 -13.74 12.05 39.66
N ILE A 32 -14.51 11.60 40.64
CA ILE A 32 -15.90 11.12 40.47
C ILE A 32 -16.86 12.30 40.65
N SER A 33 -17.98 12.29 39.93
CA SER A 33 -19.00 13.34 40.03
C SER A 33 -19.69 13.32 41.41
N PRO A 34 -19.98 14.49 42.02
CA PRO A 34 -20.80 14.55 43.23
C PRO A 34 -22.29 14.31 42.95
N GLU A 35 -22.73 14.33 41.69
CA GLU A 35 -24.14 14.17 41.28
C GLU A 35 -24.52 12.70 41.03
N ALA A 36 -23.56 11.90 40.57
CA ALA A 36 -23.73 10.48 40.27
C ALA A 36 -22.37 9.76 40.36
N PRO A 37 -22.33 8.45 40.63
CA PRO A 37 -21.08 7.67 40.73
C PRO A 37 -20.45 7.40 39.34
N VAL A 38 -20.16 8.47 38.60
CA VAL A 38 -19.59 8.43 37.25
C VAL A 38 -18.31 9.28 37.16
N PRO A 39 -17.34 8.93 36.29
CA PRO A 39 -16.13 9.71 36.09
C PRO A 39 -16.43 11.10 35.50
N VAL A 40 -15.71 12.13 35.95
CA VAL A 40 -15.72 13.45 35.31
C VAL A 40 -14.50 13.57 34.39
N VAL A 41 -14.76 13.74 33.10
CA VAL A 41 -13.72 13.96 32.07
C VAL A 41 -13.55 15.46 31.85
N ARG A 42 -12.36 16.00 32.10
CA ARG A 42 -12.02 17.37 31.72
C ARG A 42 -11.50 17.38 30.29
N VAL A 43 -12.38 17.52 29.31
CA VAL A 43 -12.01 17.58 27.88
C VAL A 43 -11.05 18.75 27.64
N ASN A 44 -9.89 18.46 27.06
CA ASN A 44 -8.88 19.47 26.70
C ASN A 44 -8.33 19.28 25.28
N GLN A 45 -8.72 18.21 24.59
CA GLN A 45 -8.37 17.93 23.21
C GLN A 45 -9.60 17.39 22.47
N ILE A 46 -9.86 17.96 21.29
CA ILE A 46 -10.90 17.51 20.36
C ILE A 46 -10.19 17.13 19.06
N GLU A 47 -10.50 15.96 18.54
CA GLU A 47 -9.99 15.48 17.27
C GLU A 47 -11.14 14.95 16.43
N ASP A 48 -11.25 15.42 15.19
CA ASP A 48 -12.29 15.02 14.25
C ASP A 48 -11.65 14.24 13.10
N ARG A 49 -12.24 13.08 12.78
CA ARG A 49 -11.78 12.21 11.70
C ARG A 49 -12.94 11.84 10.78
N PRO A 50 -12.79 11.96 9.45
CA PRO A 50 -13.78 11.45 8.51
C PRO A 50 -13.94 9.93 8.63
N GLY A 51 -15.18 9.47 8.81
CA GLY A 51 -15.55 8.06 8.98
C GLY A 51 -16.53 7.55 7.92
N GLY A 52 -16.79 6.24 7.93
CA GLY A 52 -17.68 5.59 6.97
C GLY A 52 -17.15 5.68 5.54
N ALA A 53 -18.04 6.00 4.59
CA ALA A 53 -17.66 6.23 3.20
C ALA A 53 -16.58 7.31 3.02
N ALA A 54 -16.47 8.26 3.97
CA ALA A 54 -15.40 9.24 3.94
C ALA A 54 -14.01 8.61 4.21
N ASN A 55 -13.92 7.62 5.11
CA ASN A 55 -12.68 6.90 5.37
C ASN A 55 -12.23 6.07 4.15
N VAL A 56 -13.17 5.49 3.40
CA VAL A 56 -12.89 4.85 2.11
C VAL A 56 -12.26 5.84 1.13
N ALA A 57 -12.84 7.05 1.00
CA ALA A 57 -12.29 8.09 0.14
C ALA A 57 -10.89 8.56 0.61
N LEU A 58 -10.67 8.71 1.92
CA LEU A 58 -9.35 9.07 2.45
C LEU A 58 -8.28 8.02 2.14
N ASN A 59 -8.61 6.73 2.22
CA ASN A 59 -7.69 5.67 1.83
C ASN A 59 -7.33 5.75 0.34
N ILE A 60 -8.31 6.00 -0.55
CA ILE A 60 -8.06 6.17 -1.99
C ILE A 60 -7.10 7.35 -2.23
N ALA A 61 -7.38 8.49 -1.60
CA ALA A 61 -6.55 9.69 -1.73
C ALA A 61 -5.11 9.47 -1.20
N THR A 62 -4.97 8.75 -0.09
CA THR A 62 -3.66 8.46 0.53
C THR A 62 -2.81 7.47 -0.30
N LEU A 63 -3.47 6.59 -1.07
CA LEU A 63 -2.82 5.76 -2.09
C LEU A 63 -2.39 6.56 -3.33
N GLY A 64 -2.90 7.79 -3.50
CA GLY A 64 -2.61 8.69 -4.60
C GLY A 64 -3.74 8.81 -5.64
N GLY A 65 -4.89 8.14 -5.43
CA GLY A 65 -6.03 8.19 -6.34
C GLY A 65 -6.80 9.51 -6.30
N GLN A 66 -7.40 9.88 -7.44
CA GLN A 66 -8.33 10.99 -7.54
C GLN A 66 -9.72 10.51 -7.13
N VAL A 67 -10.28 11.10 -6.08
CA VAL A 67 -11.55 10.64 -5.52
C VAL A 67 -12.56 11.76 -5.37
N ARG A 68 -13.80 11.46 -5.78
CA ARG A 68 -14.98 12.26 -5.47
C ARG A 68 -15.80 11.49 -4.45
N LEU A 69 -16.27 12.17 -3.41
CA LEU A 69 -17.01 11.57 -2.31
C LEU A 69 -18.41 12.17 -2.23
N ALA A 70 -19.42 11.33 -2.39
CA ALA A 70 -20.82 11.69 -2.31
C ALA A 70 -21.47 11.02 -1.10
N GLY A 71 -22.27 11.79 -0.38
CA GLY A 71 -22.99 11.33 0.80
C GLY A 71 -24.03 12.36 1.22
N ILE A 72 -24.91 11.96 2.14
CA ILE A 72 -25.91 12.85 2.73
C ILE A 72 -25.30 13.47 3.99
N VAL A 73 -25.44 14.79 4.13
CA VAL A 73 -24.99 15.53 5.32
C VAL A 73 -26.04 16.55 5.73
N GLY A 74 -26.06 16.90 7.02
CA GLY A 74 -26.87 18.00 7.53
C GLY A 74 -26.36 19.38 7.12
N GLU A 75 -27.09 20.41 7.52
CA GLU A 75 -26.64 21.81 7.51
C GLU A 75 -26.10 22.20 8.89
N ASP A 76 -25.01 21.54 9.31
CA ASP A 76 -24.47 21.67 10.66
C ASP A 76 -22.94 21.83 10.69
N GLU A 77 -22.43 22.06 11.90
CA GLU A 77 -20.99 22.18 12.18
C GLU A 77 -20.24 20.89 11.82
N THR A 78 -20.86 19.74 12.02
CA THR A 78 -20.28 18.43 11.71
C THR A 78 -20.06 18.26 10.21
N ALA A 79 -21.01 18.66 9.36
CA ALA A 79 -20.83 18.68 7.91
C ALA A 79 -19.66 19.59 7.50
N THR A 80 -19.49 20.71 8.20
CA THR A 80 -18.39 21.65 7.95
C THR A 80 -17.04 21.03 8.32
N ALA A 81 -16.92 20.44 9.51
CA ALA A 81 -15.72 19.74 9.96
C ALA A 81 -15.37 18.56 9.04
N LEU A 82 -16.37 17.77 8.63
CA LEU A 82 -16.20 16.68 7.68
C LEU A 82 -15.67 17.17 6.32
N THR A 83 -16.26 18.25 5.80
CA THR A 83 -15.83 18.88 4.53
C THR A 83 -14.37 19.29 4.60
N GLN A 84 -13.97 20.00 5.65
CA GLN A 84 -12.58 20.42 5.87
C GLN A 84 -11.63 19.21 5.96
N GLY A 85 -12.04 18.16 6.68
CA GLY A 85 -11.23 16.95 6.85
C GLY A 85 -10.97 16.19 5.55
N VAL A 86 -11.98 16.09 4.67
CA VAL A 86 -11.81 15.38 3.38
C VAL A 86 -11.06 16.24 2.35
N GLU A 87 -11.33 17.54 2.28
CA GLU A 87 -10.66 18.46 1.35
C GLU A 87 -9.17 18.63 1.67
N ALA A 88 -8.79 18.60 2.96
CA ALA A 88 -7.40 18.65 3.38
C ALA A 88 -6.54 17.50 2.82
N LEU A 89 -7.17 16.39 2.43
CA LEU A 89 -6.52 15.22 1.83
C LEU A 89 -6.78 15.11 0.32
N GLY A 90 -7.31 16.16 -0.32
CA GLY A 90 -7.51 16.21 -1.77
C GLY A 90 -8.75 15.45 -2.27
N VAL A 91 -9.66 15.06 -1.38
CA VAL A 91 -10.96 14.47 -1.75
C VAL A 91 -11.90 15.59 -2.18
N VAL A 92 -12.63 15.40 -3.28
CA VAL A 92 -13.63 16.37 -3.76
C VAL A 92 -15.02 16.00 -3.22
N PRO A 93 -15.60 16.75 -2.28
CA PRO A 93 -16.91 16.45 -1.72
C PRO A 93 -18.06 16.78 -2.70
N LYS A 94 -19.09 15.94 -2.70
CA LYS A 94 -20.32 16.01 -3.51
C LYS A 94 -21.53 15.76 -2.61
N TRP A 95 -21.73 16.66 -1.66
CA TRP A 95 -22.75 16.52 -0.62
C TRP A 95 -24.17 16.73 -1.14
N HIS A 96 -25.07 15.83 -0.74
CA HIS A 96 -26.50 16.10 -0.71
C HIS A 96 -26.86 16.63 0.67
N ARG A 97 -27.22 17.91 0.76
CA ARG A 97 -27.47 18.58 2.04
C ARG A 97 -28.95 18.51 2.43
N VAL A 98 -29.22 18.17 3.70
CA VAL A 98 -30.56 18.06 4.26
C VAL A 98 -30.68 18.90 5.54
N ALA A 99 -31.47 19.97 5.50
CA ALA A 99 -31.54 20.95 6.60
C ALA A 99 -32.13 20.41 7.91
N HIS A 100 -32.97 19.36 7.85
CA HIS A 100 -33.73 18.86 8.99
C HIS A 100 -33.18 17.57 9.62
N LEU A 101 -32.06 17.04 9.08
CA LEU A 101 -31.46 15.81 9.57
C LEU A 101 -29.99 16.07 9.92
N PRO A 102 -29.49 15.54 11.05
CA PRO A 102 -28.11 15.77 11.46
C PRO A 102 -27.13 15.02 10.55
N THR A 103 -25.92 15.55 10.41
CA THR A 103 -24.77 14.77 9.93
C THR A 103 -24.42 13.70 10.97
N ILE A 104 -24.25 12.46 10.50
CA ILE A 104 -23.95 11.32 11.37
C ILE A 104 -22.64 11.56 12.12
N THR A 105 -22.70 11.51 13.45
CA THR A 105 -21.53 11.71 14.31
C THR A 105 -21.37 10.55 15.28
N LYS A 106 -20.15 10.03 15.38
CA LYS A 106 -19.73 8.99 16.33
C LYS A 106 -18.74 9.61 17.32
N LEU A 107 -19.26 10.13 18.43
CA LEU A 107 -18.44 10.80 19.44
C LEU A 107 -17.91 9.80 20.47
N ARG A 108 -16.60 9.73 20.63
CA ARG A 108 -15.91 8.87 21.61
C ARG A 108 -15.25 9.73 22.68
N VAL A 109 -15.55 9.47 23.93
CA VAL A 109 -14.90 10.14 25.07
C VAL A 109 -13.76 9.27 25.57
N MET A 110 -12.54 9.82 25.54
CA MET A 110 -11.30 9.10 25.81
C MET A 110 -10.62 9.64 27.08
N SER A 111 -10.08 8.74 27.90
CA SER A 111 -9.19 9.10 29.01
C SER A 111 -8.09 8.07 29.22
N ARG A 112 -6.84 8.52 29.39
CA ARG A 112 -5.67 7.65 29.58
C ARG A 112 -5.60 6.49 28.56
N ASN A 113 -5.84 6.81 27.29
CA ASN A 113 -5.90 5.86 26.16
C ASN A 113 -6.99 4.78 26.28
N GLN A 114 -8.01 5.01 27.09
CA GLN A 114 -9.19 4.14 27.20
C GLN A 114 -10.44 4.88 26.75
N GLN A 115 -11.30 4.21 25.98
CA GLN A 115 -12.61 4.72 25.62
C GLN A 115 -13.57 4.52 26.79
N LEU A 116 -14.15 5.62 27.28
CA LEU A 116 -15.08 5.60 28.41
C LEU A 116 -16.52 5.41 27.94
N ILE A 117 -16.92 6.12 26.88
CA ILE A 117 -18.27 6.06 26.31
C ILE A 117 -18.25 6.46 24.84
N ARG A 118 -19.20 5.93 24.07
CA ARG A 118 -19.52 6.36 22.71
C ARG A 118 -20.93 6.92 22.65
N LEU A 119 -21.10 8.09 22.04
CA LEU A 119 -22.36 8.77 21.79
C LEU A 119 -22.57 8.83 20.28
N ASP A 120 -23.64 8.21 19.81
CA ASP A 120 -23.99 8.16 18.39
C ASP A 120 -25.10 9.18 18.14
N PHE A 121 -24.84 10.19 17.31
CA PHE A 121 -25.82 11.17 16.85
C PHE A 121 -26.16 10.84 15.41
N GLU A 122 -27.25 10.13 15.20
CA GLU A 122 -27.64 9.66 13.88
C GLU A 122 -29.15 9.47 13.76
N GLU A 123 -29.66 9.77 12.58
CA GLU A 123 -31.01 9.45 12.13
C GLU A 123 -30.89 8.76 10.77
N ALA A 124 -31.73 7.78 10.50
CA ALA A 124 -31.72 7.12 9.19
C ALA A 124 -32.24 8.11 8.13
N TYR A 125 -31.47 8.30 7.07
CA TYR A 125 -31.90 9.14 5.96
C TYR A 125 -33.06 8.47 5.20
N PRO A 126 -34.16 9.20 4.91
CA PRO A 126 -35.26 8.67 4.15
C PRO A 126 -34.85 8.28 2.72
N ALA A 127 -35.55 7.30 2.14
CA ALA A 127 -35.30 6.81 0.78
C ALA A 127 -35.29 7.92 -0.28
N GLU A 128 -36.13 8.95 -0.15
CA GLU A 128 -36.15 10.09 -1.10
C GLU A 128 -34.78 10.81 -1.16
N GLN A 129 -34.10 10.91 -0.01
CA GLN A 129 -32.83 11.61 0.11
C GLN A 129 -31.70 10.77 -0.50
N SER A 130 -31.77 9.44 -0.37
CA SER A 130 -30.88 8.52 -1.09
C SER A 130 -31.05 8.65 -2.61
N GLN A 131 -32.30 8.64 -3.09
CA GLN A 131 -32.57 8.74 -4.53
C GLN A 131 -32.11 10.10 -5.09
N ALA A 132 -32.28 11.19 -4.33
CA ALA A 132 -31.76 12.51 -4.69
C ALA A 132 -30.22 12.54 -4.73
N LEU A 133 -29.55 11.93 -3.75
CA LEU A 133 -28.09 11.78 -3.74
C LEU A 133 -27.61 11.02 -5.00
N LEU A 134 -28.17 9.84 -5.26
CA LEU A 134 -27.77 9.00 -6.40
C LEU A 134 -27.98 9.73 -7.73
N ALA A 135 -29.14 10.38 -7.91
CA ALA A 135 -29.44 11.17 -9.10
C ALA A 135 -28.46 12.35 -9.27
N GLY A 136 -28.10 13.03 -8.16
CA GLY A 136 -27.21 14.18 -8.15
C GLY A 136 -25.78 13.88 -8.61
N VAL A 137 -25.35 12.61 -8.55
CA VAL A 137 -23.99 12.19 -8.91
C VAL A 137 -23.92 11.32 -10.17
N GLU A 138 -25.02 11.12 -10.89
CA GLU A 138 -25.02 10.33 -12.14
C GLU A 138 -24.11 10.91 -13.22
N ALA A 139 -23.95 12.23 -13.27
CA ALA A 139 -23.05 12.90 -14.22
C ALA A 139 -21.57 12.61 -13.93
N GLU A 140 -21.23 12.25 -12.69
CA GLU A 140 -19.85 11.94 -12.31
C GLU A 140 -19.38 10.63 -12.97
N LEU A 141 -20.31 9.72 -13.29
CA LEU A 141 -20.05 8.44 -13.97
C LEU A 141 -19.33 8.58 -15.31
N ASP A 142 -19.44 9.74 -15.99
CA ASP A 142 -18.77 9.98 -17.28
C ASP A 142 -17.25 10.20 -17.15
N SER A 143 -16.72 10.26 -15.94
CA SER A 143 -15.35 10.69 -15.68
C SER A 143 -14.60 9.86 -14.65
N VAL A 144 -15.22 8.80 -14.15
CA VAL A 144 -14.63 7.83 -13.23
C VAL A 144 -14.59 6.44 -13.86
N ALA A 145 -13.63 5.62 -13.48
CA ALA A 145 -13.53 4.23 -13.93
C ALA A 145 -14.20 3.25 -12.96
N VAL A 146 -14.28 3.64 -11.69
CA VAL A 146 -14.86 2.83 -10.60
C VAL A 146 -15.80 3.67 -9.75
N VAL A 147 -16.90 3.06 -9.34
CA VAL A 147 -17.78 3.52 -8.27
C VAL A 147 -17.65 2.57 -7.09
N VAL A 148 -17.56 3.13 -5.88
CA VAL A 148 -17.69 2.38 -4.63
C VAL A 148 -19.00 2.79 -3.94
N LEU A 149 -19.89 1.83 -3.71
CA LEU A 149 -21.05 1.99 -2.84
C LEU A 149 -20.66 1.50 -1.44
N SER A 150 -20.51 2.43 -0.50
CA SER A 150 -20.11 2.11 0.88
C SER A 150 -21.32 2.24 1.79
N ASP A 151 -21.97 1.10 2.06
CA ASP A 151 -23.24 1.04 2.81
C ASP A 151 -22.96 0.73 4.28
N TYR A 152 -23.43 1.60 5.17
CA TYR A 152 -23.39 1.41 6.63
C TYR A 152 -24.80 1.28 7.23
N ALA A 153 -25.81 1.05 6.37
CA ALA A 153 -27.22 1.01 6.72
C ALA A 153 -27.71 2.29 7.42
N LYS A 154 -27.24 3.47 6.97
CA LYS A 154 -27.71 4.78 7.49
C LYS A 154 -28.61 5.54 6.51
N GLY A 155 -28.87 4.97 5.34
CA GLY A 155 -29.89 5.43 4.41
C GLY A 155 -29.36 6.28 3.25
N ALA A 156 -28.05 6.52 3.13
CA ALA A 156 -27.50 7.16 1.92
C ALA A 156 -27.61 6.23 0.70
N ILE A 157 -27.54 4.92 0.92
CA ILE A 157 -27.78 3.90 -0.09
C ILE A 157 -29.13 3.23 0.23
N ASP A 158 -30.16 3.54 -0.56
CA ASP A 158 -31.47 2.88 -0.60
C ASP A 158 -31.77 2.55 -2.06
N LYS A 159 -32.14 1.29 -2.36
CA LYS A 159 -32.46 0.81 -3.72
C LYS A 159 -31.52 1.33 -4.84
N PRO A 160 -30.23 0.94 -4.81
CA PRO A 160 -29.23 1.43 -5.75
C PRO A 160 -29.27 0.74 -7.13
N GLU A 161 -30.15 -0.22 -7.38
CA GLU A 161 -30.17 -1.09 -8.57
C GLU A 161 -30.14 -0.29 -9.88
N THR A 162 -30.93 0.79 -9.94
CA THR A 162 -30.99 1.67 -11.12
C THR A 162 -29.67 2.40 -11.33
N PHE A 163 -29.04 2.86 -10.25
CA PHE A 163 -27.75 3.56 -10.31
C PHE A 163 -26.62 2.59 -10.72
N ILE A 164 -26.62 1.37 -10.17
CA ILE A 164 -25.70 0.30 -10.56
C ILE A 164 -25.83 0.00 -12.05
N ALA A 165 -27.05 -0.19 -12.56
CA ALA A 165 -27.30 -0.45 -13.97
C ALA A 165 -26.79 0.68 -14.89
N LYS A 166 -26.99 1.95 -14.49
CA LYS A 166 -26.50 3.12 -15.24
C LYS A 166 -24.96 3.18 -15.26
N ALA A 167 -24.31 2.92 -14.13
CA ALA A 167 -22.85 2.86 -14.06
C ALA A 167 -22.29 1.75 -14.96
N LYS A 168 -22.88 0.55 -14.90
CA LYS A 168 -22.52 -0.59 -15.75
C LYS A 168 -22.71 -0.31 -17.24
N ALA A 169 -23.80 0.36 -17.62
CA ALA A 169 -24.06 0.75 -19.01
C ALA A 169 -23.01 1.72 -19.57
N LYS A 170 -22.34 2.49 -18.70
CA LYS A 170 -21.22 3.39 -19.05
C LYS A 170 -19.85 2.70 -18.98
N GLY A 171 -19.79 1.40 -18.70
CA GLY A 171 -18.53 0.66 -18.52
C GLY A 171 -17.82 0.93 -17.20
N VAL A 172 -18.49 1.57 -16.23
CA VAL A 172 -17.94 1.86 -14.91
C VAL A 172 -18.11 0.63 -14.01
N LYS A 173 -17.01 0.18 -13.39
CA LYS A 173 -17.04 -0.96 -12.45
C LYS A 173 -17.69 -0.49 -11.14
N VAL A 174 -18.61 -1.29 -10.60
CA VAL A 174 -19.29 -0.98 -9.33
C VAL A 174 -18.85 -1.93 -8.24
N LEU A 175 -18.16 -1.41 -7.23
CA LEU A 175 -17.76 -2.11 -6.03
C LEU A 175 -18.73 -1.78 -4.90
N VAL A 176 -19.07 -2.75 -4.08
CA VAL A 176 -20.02 -2.58 -2.97
C VAL A 176 -19.41 -3.15 -1.70
N ASP A 177 -19.34 -2.30 -0.66
CA ASP A 177 -19.15 -2.76 0.72
C ASP A 177 -20.55 -2.91 1.35
N PRO A 178 -21.06 -4.14 1.47
CA PRO A 178 -22.47 -4.36 1.76
C PRO A 178 -22.77 -4.26 3.25
N LYS A 179 -24.02 -3.92 3.58
CA LYS A 179 -24.53 -4.02 4.95
C LYS A 179 -25.88 -4.72 5.01
N GLY A 180 -26.12 -5.40 6.12
CA GLY A 180 -27.36 -6.12 6.37
C GLY A 180 -27.41 -7.49 5.70
N SER A 181 -28.61 -8.06 5.65
CA SER A 181 -28.86 -9.44 5.24
C SER A 181 -29.52 -9.57 3.85
N ASP A 182 -29.67 -8.48 3.12
CA ASP A 182 -30.26 -8.49 1.78
C ASP A 182 -29.27 -7.95 0.75
N PHE A 183 -28.60 -8.86 0.04
CA PHE A 183 -27.69 -8.50 -1.04
C PHE A 183 -28.40 -8.35 -2.39
N SER A 184 -29.68 -8.70 -2.50
CA SER A 184 -30.42 -8.64 -3.76
C SER A 184 -30.52 -7.21 -4.31
N ARG A 185 -30.52 -6.23 -3.41
CA ARG A 185 -30.50 -4.79 -3.71
C ARG A 185 -29.25 -4.29 -4.45
N TYR A 186 -28.17 -5.07 -4.47
CA TYR A 186 -26.92 -4.71 -5.15
C TYR A 186 -26.78 -5.38 -6.52
N ARG A 187 -27.84 -6.03 -7.01
CA ARG A 187 -27.86 -6.83 -8.25
C ARG A 187 -27.12 -6.15 -9.40
N GLY A 188 -26.26 -6.90 -10.08
CA GLY A 188 -25.48 -6.42 -11.23
C GLY A 188 -24.16 -5.71 -10.88
N ALA A 189 -23.82 -5.59 -9.59
CA ALA A 189 -22.53 -5.05 -9.17
C ALA A 189 -21.34 -5.90 -9.67
N SER A 190 -20.21 -5.24 -9.92
CA SER A 190 -18.98 -5.91 -10.36
C SER A 190 -18.32 -6.69 -9.24
N LEU A 191 -18.27 -6.15 -8.03
CA LEU A 191 -17.63 -6.81 -6.90
C LEU A 191 -18.31 -6.44 -5.59
N LEU A 192 -18.65 -7.45 -4.79
CA LEU A 192 -19.06 -7.27 -3.39
C LEU A 192 -17.92 -7.71 -2.45
N THR A 193 -17.73 -6.99 -1.34
CA THR A 193 -16.66 -7.25 -0.37
C THR A 193 -17.15 -7.58 1.05
N PRO A 194 -18.09 -8.51 1.26
CA PRO A 194 -18.60 -8.79 2.60
C PRO A 194 -17.52 -9.38 3.50
N ASN A 195 -17.63 -9.14 4.81
CA ASN A 195 -16.93 -9.99 5.77
C ASN A 195 -17.65 -11.32 5.96
N MET A 196 -16.99 -12.27 6.63
CA MET A 196 -17.55 -13.61 6.86
C MET A 196 -18.92 -13.58 7.57
N SER A 197 -19.12 -12.67 8.53
CA SER A 197 -20.39 -12.56 9.27
C SER A 197 -21.51 -12.04 8.37
N GLU A 198 -21.26 -11.00 7.57
CA GLU A 198 -22.20 -10.48 6.58
C GLU A 198 -22.54 -11.53 5.51
N PHE A 199 -21.54 -12.28 5.06
CA PHE A 199 -21.76 -13.38 4.12
C PHE A 199 -22.67 -14.46 4.74
N GLU A 200 -22.36 -14.96 5.94
CA GLU A 200 -23.16 -16.00 6.62
C GLU A 200 -24.57 -15.54 6.98
N GLN A 201 -24.80 -14.24 7.19
CA GLN A 201 -26.14 -13.69 7.40
C GLN A 201 -27.04 -13.87 6.17
N VAL A 202 -26.45 -13.92 4.97
CA VAL A 202 -27.18 -14.07 3.70
C VAL A 202 -27.28 -15.54 3.29
N VAL A 203 -26.17 -16.29 3.36
CA VAL A 203 -26.11 -17.67 2.83
C VAL A 203 -26.28 -18.76 3.90
N GLY A 204 -26.43 -18.36 5.16
CA GLY A 204 -26.38 -19.26 6.31
C GLY A 204 -24.95 -19.66 6.69
N LYS A 205 -24.82 -20.32 7.84
CA LYS A 205 -23.52 -20.71 8.41
C LYS A 205 -22.71 -21.56 7.44
N VAL A 206 -21.43 -21.23 7.29
CA VAL A 206 -20.48 -21.94 6.42
C VAL A 206 -19.77 -23.04 7.21
N GLN A 207 -19.70 -24.23 6.63
CA GLN A 207 -19.12 -25.40 7.29
C GLN A 207 -17.62 -25.55 7.02
N ASP A 208 -17.21 -25.40 5.76
CA ASP A 208 -15.83 -25.52 5.30
C ASP A 208 -15.57 -24.63 4.06
N GLU A 209 -14.37 -24.74 3.47
CA GLU A 209 -14.00 -23.91 2.31
C GLU A 209 -14.77 -24.27 1.04
N ALA A 210 -15.15 -25.55 0.86
CA ALA A 210 -15.92 -25.97 -0.29
C ALA A 210 -17.36 -25.44 -0.21
N ASP A 211 -17.97 -25.48 0.99
CA ASP A 211 -19.28 -24.88 1.26
C ASP A 211 -19.27 -23.36 1.06
N LEU A 212 -18.19 -22.68 1.49
CA LEU A 212 -18.00 -21.25 1.22
C LEU A 212 -18.06 -20.95 -0.28
N VAL A 213 -17.25 -21.67 -1.07
CA VAL A 213 -17.16 -21.47 -2.52
C VAL A 213 -18.48 -21.79 -3.20
N ALA A 214 -19.16 -22.88 -2.81
CA ALA A 214 -20.44 -23.26 -3.37
C ALA A 214 -21.52 -22.19 -3.13
N LYS A 215 -21.65 -21.71 -1.90
CA LYS A 215 -22.59 -20.63 -1.52
C LYS A 215 -22.25 -19.31 -2.21
N ALA A 216 -20.96 -18.97 -2.31
CA ALA A 216 -20.51 -17.77 -3.01
C ALA A 216 -20.89 -17.83 -4.50
N LYS A 217 -20.62 -18.95 -5.19
CA LYS A 217 -21.00 -19.15 -6.59
C LYS A 217 -22.51 -19.07 -6.80
N GLN A 218 -23.30 -19.58 -5.86
CA GLN A 218 -24.75 -19.44 -5.88
C GLN A 218 -25.18 -17.96 -5.82
N LEU A 219 -24.62 -17.17 -4.89
CA LEU A 219 -24.90 -15.74 -4.82
C LEU A 219 -24.53 -14.99 -6.10
N LEU A 220 -23.38 -15.31 -6.70
CA LEU A 220 -22.96 -14.70 -7.98
C LEU A 220 -24.01 -14.91 -9.07
N ALA A 221 -24.59 -16.11 -9.14
CA ALA A 221 -25.63 -16.46 -10.10
C ALA A 221 -26.98 -15.79 -9.77
N ASP A 222 -27.42 -15.85 -8.52
CA ASP A 222 -28.73 -15.36 -8.09
C ASP A 222 -28.89 -13.85 -8.25
N PHE A 223 -27.81 -13.10 -8.02
CA PHE A 223 -27.80 -11.63 -8.01
C PHE A 223 -26.98 -11.00 -9.13
N ASP A 224 -26.53 -11.81 -10.08
CA ASP A 224 -25.79 -11.36 -11.25
C ASP A 224 -24.53 -10.53 -10.90
N PHE A 225 -23.78 -10.95 -9.87
CA PHE A 225 -22.49 -10.34 -9.53
C PHE A 225 -21.35 -10.92 -10.36
N GLU A 226 -20.34 -10.13 -10.71
CA GLU A 226 -19.17 -10.64 -11.46
C GLU A 226 -18.16 -11.36 -10.55
N ALA A 227 -17.95 -10.82 -9.34
CA ALA A 227 -17.06 -11.37 -8.34
C ALA A 227 -17.53 -11.11 -6.90
N LEU A 228 -17.06 -11.93 -5.98
CA LEU A 228 -17.24 -11.80 -4.54
C LEU A 228 -15.89 -11.95 -3.85
N LEU A 229 -15.53 -10.99 -3.01
CA LEU A 229 -14.35 -11.07 -2.16
C LEU A 229 -14.78 -11.17 -0.69
N VAL A 230 -14.78 -12.38 -0.15
CA VAL A 230 -15.12 -12.60 1.26
C VAL A 230 -13.89 -12.37 2.12
N THR A 231 -13.94 -11.36 2.99
CA THR A 231 -12.87 -11.11 3.97
C THR A 231 -13.07 -12.01 5.21
N ARG A 232 -11.99 -12.67 5.64
CA ARG A 232 -12.01 -13.78 6.61
C ARG A 232 -11.05 -13.53 7.79
N SER A 233 -10.88 -12.27 8.18
CA SER A 233 -10.04 -11.87 9.32
C SER A 233 -8.64 -12.51 9.27
N GLU A 234 -8.25 -13.29 10.29
CA GLU A 234 -6.96 -13.97 10.39
C GLU A 234 -6.71 -15.00 9.27
N LYS A 235 -7.77 -15.47 8.60
CA LYS A 235 -7.66 -16.37 7.44
C LYS A 235 -7.42 -15.61 6.13
N GLY A 236 -7.31 -14.28 6.17
CA GLY A 236 -7.09 -13.42 5.01
C GLY A 236 -8.38 -13.17 4.24
N MET A 237 -8.40 -13.44 2.94
CA MET A 237 -9.56 -13.23 2.07
C MET A 237 -9.69 -14.31 1.00
N THR A 238 -10.90 -14.48 0.46
CA THR A 238 -11.17 -15.43 -0.62
C THR A 238 -11.92 -14.73 -1.74
N LEU A 239 -11.31 -14.70 -2.92
CA LEU A 239 -11.90 -14.19 -4.14
C LEU A 239 -12.59 -15.34 -4.89
N ILE A 240 -13.85 -15.13 -5.23
CA ILE A 240 -14.65 -16.04 -6.04
C ILE A 240 -15.15 -15.26 -7.26
N THR A 241 -14.96 -15.82 -8.45
CA THR A 241 -15.54 -15.30 -9.71
C THR A 241 -16.35 -16.40 -10.37
N ARG A 242 -17.07 -16.08 -11.44
CA ARG A 242 -17.90 -17.06 -12.18
C ARG A 242 -17.06 -18.12 -12.89
N ASP A 243 -16.02 -17.68 -13.60
CA ASP A 243 -15.34 -18.48 -14.62
C ASP A 243 -13.94 -18.93 -14.21
N ALA A 244 -13.43 -18.49 -13.06
CA ALA A 244 -12.10 -18.84 -12.57
C ALA A 244 -12.18 -19.68 -11.28
N PRO A 245 -11.13 -20.47 -10.97
CA PRO A 245 -10.99 -21.08 -9.65
C PRO A 245 -10.94 -20.01 -8.56
N GLU A 246 -11.41 -20.36 -7.37
CA GLU A 246 -11.29 -19.52 -6.19
C GLU A 246 -9.83 -19.21 -5.87
N LEU A 247 -9.59 -18.00 -5.38
CA LEU A 247 -8.28 -17.55 -4.94
C LEU A 247 -8.33 -17.25 -3.45
N HIS A 248 -7.71 -18.12 -2.67
CA HIS A 248 -7.47 -17.88 -1.25
C HIS A 248 -6.17 -17.07 -1.07
N ILE A 249 -6.27 -15.94 -0.39
CA ILE A 249 -5.15 -15.06 -0.09
C ILE A 249 -4.98 -15.06 1.44
N PRO A 250 -3.93 -15.67 1.99
CA PRO A 250 -3.71 -15.67 3.44
C PRO A 250 -3.38 -14.26 3.92
N THR A 251 -3.69 -13.96 5.19
CA THR A 251 -3.32 -12.66 5.78
C THR A 251 -1.80 -12.47 5.77
N VAL A 252 -1.36 -11.25 5.53
CA VAL A 252 0.06 -10.87 5.69
C VAL A 252 0.33 -10.19 7.04
N ALA A 253 -0.70 -9.94 7.84
CA ALA A 253 -0.57 -9.28 9.14
C ALA A 253 0.22 -10.16 10.11
N ARG A 254 1.31 -9.62 10.68
CA ARG A 254 2.10 -10.29 11.72
C ARG A 254 1.70 -9.90 13.13
N GLU A 255 1.28 -8.65 13.32
CA GLU A 255 0.83 -8.08 14.59
C GLU A 255 -0.49 -7.33 14.36
N VAL A 256 -1.51 -7.67 15.13
CA VAL A 256 -2.86 -7.06 15.05
C VAL A 256 -3.05 -6.19 16.29
N TYR A 257 -3.18 -4.89 16.08
CA TYR A 257 -3.42 -3.90 17.13
C TYR A 257 -4.89 -3.45 17.15
N ASP A 258 -5.42 -3.02 16.01
CA ASP A 258 -6.80 -2.55 15.86
C ASP A 258 -7.34 -2.93 14.48
N VAL A 259 -8.50 -3.58 14.42
CA VAL A 259 -9.12 -4.03 13.15
C VAL A 259 -10.06 -2.98 12.54
N THR A 260 -10.24 -1.85 13.21
CA THR A 260 -11.17 -0.80 12.80
C THR A 260 -10.75 -0.20 11.45
N GLY A 261 -11.65 -0.21 10.46
CA GLY A 261 -11.40 0.36 9.14
C GLY A 261 -10.64 -0.54 8.16
N ALA A 262 -10.31 -1.78 8.54
CA ALA A 262 -9.62 -2.71 7.63
C ALA A 262 -10.43 -3.02 6.37
N GLY A 263 -11.76 -3.15 6.48
CA GLY A 263 -12.67 -3.32 5.35
C GLY A 263 -12.64 -2.13 4.39
N ASP A 264 -12.66 -0.91 4.94
CA ASP A 264 -12.56 0.33 4.15
C ASP A 264 -11.26 0.37 3.34
N THR A 265 -10.13 -0.02 3.97
CA THR A 265 -8.82 -0.11 3.31
C THR A 265 -8.79 -1.18 2.21
N VAL A 266 -9.50 -2.31 2.39
CA VAL A 266 -9.62 -3.35 1.37
C VAL A 266 -10.34 -2.81 0.15
N ILE A 267 -11.55 -2.27 0.33
CA ILE A 267 -12.36 -1.80 -0.81
C ILE A 267 -11.75 -0.57 -1.49
N SER A 268 -11.12 0.34 -0.74
CA SER A 268 -10.40 1.47 -1.30
C SER A 268 -9.23 1.05 -2.19
N THR A 269 -8.46 0.05 -1.76
CA THR A 269 -7.31 -0.46 -2.52
C THR A 269 -7.77 -1.19 -3.78
N LEU A 270 -8.83 -2.00 -3.67
CA LEU A 270 -9.46 -2.64 -4.83
C LEU A 270 -9.96 -1.60 -5.83
N ALA A 271 -10.68 -0.58 -5.37
CA ALA A 271 -11.21 0.46 -6.23
C ALA A 271 -10.11 1.24 -6.96
N THR A 272 -9.06 1.62 -6.23
CA THR A 272 -7.92 2.35 -6.80
C THR A 272 -7.17 1.52 -7.83
N SER A 273 -6.93 0.23 -7.56
CA SER A 273 -6.29 -0.70 -8.50
C SER A 273 -7.15 -0.98 -9.74
N LEU A 274 -8.45 -1.23 -9.57
CA LEU A 274 -9.35 -1.55 -10.68
C LEU A 274 -9.65 -0.34 -11.57
N ALA A 275 -9.52 0.89 -11.04
CA ALA A 275 -9.67 2.14 -11.78
C ALA A 275 -8.50 2.42 -12.75
N VAL A 276 -7.40 1.67 -12.63
CA VAL A 276 -6.24 1.71 -13.53
C VAL A 276 -6.03 0.36 -14.21
N ASP A 277 -7.10 -0.41 -14.36
CA ASP A 277 -7.16 -1.71 -15.05
C ASP A 277 -6.17 -2.76 -14.55
N CYS A 278 -5.87 -2.73 -13.25
CA CYS A 278 -5.17 -3.81 -12.59
C CYS A 278 -6.03 -5.09 -12.61
N GLU A 279 -5.40 -6.25 -12.83
CA GLU A 279 -6.11 -7.54 -12.76
C GLU A 279 -6.64 -7.79 -11.34
N LEU A 280 -7.86 -8.33 -11.24
CA LEU A 280 -8.55 -8.51 -9.97
C LEU A 280 -7.75 -9.34 -8.94
N PRO A 281 -7.10 -10.47 -9.29
CA PRO A 281 -6.21 -11.19 -8.37
C PRO A 281 -5.08 -10.32 -7.78
N VAL A 282 -4.48 -9.45 -8.61
CA VAL A 282 -3.41 -8.53 -8.19
C VAL A 282 -3.99 -7.44 -7.28
N ALA A 283 -5.15 -6.90 -7.62
CA ALA A 283 -5.86 -5.92 -6.79
C ALA A 283 -6.21 -6.51 -5.40
N CYS A 284 -6.67 -7.76 -5.34
CA CYS A 284 -6.94 -8.44 -4.07
C CYS A 284 -5.67 -8.67 -3.25
N ALA A 285 -4.55 -9.04 -3.88
CA ALA A 285 -3.29 -9.19 -3.18
C ALA A 285 -2.80 -7.84 -2.59
N LEU A 286 -2.88 -6.75 -3.35
CA LEU A 286 -2.59 -5.40 -2.87
C LEU A 286 -3.49 -5.01 -1.69
N ALA A 287 -4.80 -5.28 -1.80
CA ALA A 287 -5.77 -4.99 -0.75
C ALA A 287 -5.52 -5.79 0.53
N ASN A 288 -5.14 -7.06 0.42
CA ASN A 288 -4.74 -7.88 1.55
C ASN A 288 -3.48 -7.34 2.23
N THR A 289 -2.51 -6.87 1.45
CA THR A 289 -1.31 -6.22 2.01
C THR A 289 -1.65 -4.92 2.71
N ALA A 290 -2.47 -4.07 2.10
CA ALA A 290 -2.93 -2.82 2.72
C ALA A 290 -3.70 -3.08 4.03
N ALA A 291 -4.60 -4.07 4.03
CA ALA A 291 -5.30 -4.50 5.23
C ALA A 291 -4.32 -4.98 6.32
N GLY A 292 -3.29 -5.74 5.96
CA GLY A 292 -2.27 -6.19 6.89
C GLY A 292 -1.45 -5.06 7.52
N ILE A 293 -1.26 -3.94 6.82
CA ILE A 293 -0.60 -2.74 7.35
C ILE A 293 -1.53 -2.01 8.32
N VAL A 294 -2.78 -1.77 7.93
CA VAL A 294 -3.70 -0.93 8.72
C VAL A 294 -4.07 -1.59 10.04
N VAL A 295 -4.16 -2.92 10.09
CA VAL A 295 -4.48 -3.63 11.34
C VAL A 295 -3.37 -3.53 12.40
N GLY A 296 -2.15 -3.14 12.01
CA GLY A 296 -1.04 -2.84 12.92
C GLY A 296 -1.05 -1.41 13.46
N LYS A 297 -1.99 -0.56 13.02
CA LYS A 297 -2.11 0.84 13.43
C LYS A 297 -3.26 1.03 14.41
N LEU A 298 -3.32 2.20 15.05
CA LEU A 298 -4.34 2.58 16.03
C LEU A 298 -5.48 3.38 15.38
N GLY A 299 -6.73 2.93 15.55
CA GLY A 299 -7.93 3.60 15.02
C GLY A 299 -8.06 3.53 13.50
N THR A 300 -9.02 4.29 12.95
CA THR A 300 -9.24 4.46 11.50
C THR A 300 -8.03 5.13 10.84
N SER A 301 -7.06 4.31 10.46
CA SER A 301 -5.83 4.72 9.80
C SER A 301 -5.92 4.48 8.30
N THR A 302 -5.12 5.21 7.52
CA THR A 302 -4.98 4.98 6.07
C THR A 302 -3.65 4.29 5.76
N VAL A 303 -3.53 3.76 4.54
CA VAL A 303 -2.27 3.21 4.02
C VAL A 303 -1.78 4.09 2.88
N SER A 304 -0.55 4.59 3.02
CA SER A 304 0.11 5.34 1.95
C SER A 304 0.68 4.42 0.88
N ARG A 305 0.84 4.96 -0.32
CA ARG A 305 1.54 4.29 -1.42
C ARG A 305 2.92 3.75 -1.00
N ILE A 306 3.65 4.54 -0.21
CA ILE A 306 4.98 4.26 0.33
C ILE A 306 4.95 3.02 1.22
N GLU A 307 4.04 2.98 2.20
CA GLU A 307 3.90 1.85 3.12
C GLU A 307 3.51 0.56 2.38
N LEU A 308 2.63 0.68 1.37
CA LEU A 308 2.23 -0.47 0.56
C LEU A 308 3.41 -1.04 -0.24
N ILE A 309 4.24 -0.18 -0.86
CA ILE A 309 5.47 -0.60 -1.55
C ILE A 309 6.40 -1.33 -0.57
N ALA A 310 6.65 -0.75 0.61
CA ALA A 310 7.52 -1.34 1.61
C ALA A 310 7.04 -2.74 2.04
N ALA A 311 5.75 -2.89 2.30
CA ALA A 311 5.17 -4.17 2.72
C ALA A 311 5.19 -5.25 1.63
N LEU A 312 5.01 -4.86 0.36
CA LEU A 312 5.10 -5.79 -0.77
C LEU A 312 6.53 -6.31 -0.97
N ASN A 313 7.53 -5.44 -0.81
CA ASN A 313 8.94 -5.84 -0.86
C ASN A 313 9.23 -6.86 0.26
N LEU A 314 8.85 -6.56 1.51
CA LEU A 314 9.03 -7.45 2.66
C LEU A 314 8.34 -8.83 2.51
N SER A 315 7.19 -8.88 1.83
CA SER A 315 6.39 -10.11 1.68
C SER A 315 6.95 -11.07 0.62
N HIS A 316 7.78 -10.59 -0.31
CA HIS A 316 8.36 -11.40 -1.37
C HIS A 316 9.64 -12.15 -0.98
N GLY A 317 10.04 -12.13 0.30
CA GLY A 317 11.29 -12.75 0.74
C GLY A 317 12.54 -12.02 0.26
N GLU A 318 12.36 -10.93 -0.51
CA GLU A 318 13.27 -9.80 -0.51
C GLU A 318 13.09 -9.16 0.87
N SER A 319 13.86 -9.66 1.84
CA SER A 319 14.32 -8.82 2.93
C SER A 319 14.77 -7.48 2.30
N GLY A 320 14.81 -6.37 3.02
CA GLY A 320 15.35 -5.11 2.47
C GLY A 320 16.86 -5.19 2.13
N TYR A 321 17.32 -6.31 1.57
CA TYR A 321 18.64 -6.78 1.23
C TYR A 321 18.51 -7.66 -0.05
N GLY A 322 19.48 -7.59 -0.96
CA GLY A 322 19.57 -8.42 -2.15
C GLY A 322 19.52 -7.64 -3.46
N VAL A 323 19.09 -8.32 -4.53
CA VAL A 323 19.03 -7.79 -5.89
C VAL A 323 17.83 -6.85 -6.03
N VAL A 324 18.07 -5.58 -6.37
CA VAL A 324 17.04 -4.53 -6.45
C VAL A 324 17.12 -3.74 -7.76
N SER A 325 15.99 -3.15 -8.18
CA SER A 325 15.98 -2.14 -9.24
C SER A 325 16.47 -0.79 -8.73
N GLU A 326 16.83 0.12 -9.63
CA GLU A 326 17.25 1.48 -9.24
C GLU A 326 16.16 2.25 -8.50
N ASP A 327 14.89 2.08 -8.89
CA ASP A 327 13.75 2.75 -8.24
C ASP A 327 13.53 2.21 -6.82
N GLN A 328 13.64 0.88 -6.67
CA GLN A 328 13.58 0.23 -5.35
C GLN A 328 14.73 0.67 -4.45
N LEU A 329 15.93 0.83 -5.02
CA LEU A 329 17.11 1.26 -4.28
C LEU A 329 17.04 2.73 -3.87
N ALA A 330 16.55 3.62 -4.74
CA ALA A 330 16.33 5.03 -4.39
C ALA A 330 15.38 5.16 -3.19
N TYR A 331 14.33 4.33 -3.15
CA TYR A 331 13.41 4.26 -2.02
C TYR A 331 14.09 3.74 -0.74
N ALA A 332 14.84 2.63 -0.84
CA ALA A 332 15.57 2.07 0.30
C ALA A 332 16.59 3.07 0.90
N LEU A 333 17.18 3.92 0.06
CA LEU A 333 18.08 5.00 0.47
C LEU A 333 17.36 6.11 1.24
N GLU A 334 16.16 6.51 0.82
CA GLU A 334 15.36 7.48 1.57
C GLU A 334 15.00 6.95 2.96
N GLU A 335 14.62 5.67 3.05
CA GLU A 335 14.33 5.01 4.33
C GLU A 335 15.56 4.94 5.25
N ALA A 336 16.72 4.53 4.70
CA ALA A 336 17.99 4.52 5.42
C ALA A 336 18.36 5.93 5.92
N LYS A 337 18.13 6.96 5.10
CA LYS A 337 18.39 8.36 5.46
C LYS A 337 17.47 8.85 6.60
N LEU A 338 16.18 8.49 6.58
CA LEU A 338 15.25 8.79 7.66
C LEU A 338 15.64 8.11 8.98
N LYS A 339 16.27 6.93 8.90
CA LYS A 339 16.83 6.20 10.05
C LYS A 339 18.20 6.72 10.50
N GLY A 340 18.79 7.66 9.77
CA GLY A 340 20.14 8.17 10.03
C GLY A 340 21.27 7.17 9.71
N GLU A 341 20.99 6.15 8.91
CA GLU A 341 21.97 5.15 8.48
C GLU A 341 22.94 5.75 7.45
N ARG A 342 24.24 5.43 7.55
CA ARG A 342 25.27 5.81 6.58
C ARG A 342 25.36 4.76 5.48
N VAL A 343 25.14 5.18 4.25
CA VAL A 343 25.14 4.25 3.10
C VAL A 343 26.44 4.35 2.31
N VAL A 344 27.09 3.20 2.16
CA VAL A 344 28.31 3.02 1.37
C VAL A 344 27.94 2.42 0.01
N MET A 345 28.57 2.89 -1.05
CA MET A 345 28.40 2.34 -2.39
C MET A 345 29.76 1.98 -3.01
N THR A 346 29.80 0.83 -3.67
CA THR A 346 30.90 0.43 -4.55
C THR A 346 30.34 -0.10 -5.87
N ASN A 347 31.21 -0.30 -6.87
CA ASN A 347 30.82 -0.86 -8.15
C ASN A 347 31.92 -1.73 -8.77
N GLY A 348 31.53 -2.66 -9.64
CA GLY A 348 32.47 -3.47 -10.40
C GLY A 348 31.82 -4.56 -11.24
N CYS A 349 32.63 -5.28 -12.01
CA CYS A 349 32.13 -6.39 -12.83
C CYS A 349 31.81 -7.64 -12.00
N PHE A 350 32.62 -7.93 -10.96
CA PHE A 350 32.47 -9.11 -10.08
C PHE A 350 32.25 -10.43 -10.85
N ASP A 351 33.05 -10.66 -11.89
CA ASP A 351 32.82 -11.78 -12.83
C ASP A 351 33.09 -13.15 -12.18
N ILE A 352 34.28 -13.32 -11.59
CA ILE A 352 34.61 -14.49 -10.75
C ILE A 352 35.10 -13.94 -9.42
N LEU A 353 34.32 -14.20 -8.37
CA LEU A 353 34.65 -13.79 -7.01
C LEU A 353 35.79 -14.64 -6.45
N HIS A 354 36.58 -14.03 -5.58
CA HIS A 354 37.66 -14.66 -4.81
C HIS A 354 37.77 -13.95 -3.46
N ALA A 355 38.62 -14.46 -2.57
CA ALA A 355 38.79 -13.94 -1.21
C ALA A 355 39.03 -12.42 -1.15
N GLY A 356 39.84 -11.88 -2.07
CA GLY A 356 40.07 -10.42 -2.17
C GLY A 356 38.80 -9.59 -2.37
N HIS A 357 37.82 -10.06 -3.16
CA HIS A 357 36.53 -9.36 -3.28
C HIS A 357 35.71 -9.43 -1.99
N VAL A 358 35.75 -10.56 -1.28
CA VAL A 358 35.04 -10.71 0.00
C VAL A 358 35.63 -9.78 1.06
N SER A 359 36.96 -9.76 1.19
CA SER A 359 37.70 -8.86 2.09
C SER A 359 37.41 -7.39 1.76
N TYR A 360 37.49 -7.01 0.49
CA TYR A 360 37.17 -5.66 0.01
C TYR A 360 35.74 -5.22 0.37
N LEU A 361 34.74 -6.08 0.12
CA LEU A 361 33.34 -5.77 0.43
C LEU A 361 33.09 -5.69 1.95
N GLN A 362 33.78 -6.51 2.74
CA GLN A 362 33.73 -6.42 4.21
C GLN A 362 34.32 -5.10 4.72
N GLN A 363 35.47 -4.67 4.19
CA GLN A 363 36.08 -3.39 4.52
C GLN A 363 35.17 -2.22 4.11
N ALA A 364 34.59 -2.26 2.91
CA ALA A 364 33.63 -1.24 2.46
C ALA A 364 32.41 -1.17 3.37
N LYS A 365 31.81 -2.32 3.74
CA LYS A 365 30.69 -2.37 4.69
C LYS A 365 31.03 -1.77 6.04
N ALA A 366 32.25 -1.97 6.56
CA ALA A 366 32.66 -1.43 7.85
C ALA A 366 32.70 0.12 7.93
N LEU A 367 32.68 0.80 6.77
CA LEU A 367 32.67 2.27 6.69
C LEU A 367 31.28 2.90 6.83
N GLY A 368 30.22 2.09 6.94
CA GLY A 368 28.85 2.56 7.14
C GLY A 368 27.93 1.47 7.67
N ASP A 369 26.63 1.74 7.61
CA ASP A 369 25.59 0.88 8.15
C ASP A 369 24.99 -0.01 7.06
N ARG A 370 25.12 0.40 5.78
CA ARG A 370 24.62 -0.30 4.59
C ARG A 370 25.65 -0.28 3.46
N LEU A 371 25.70 -1.34 2.64
CA LEU A 371 26.56 -1.45 1.46
C LEU A 371 25.73 -1.75 0.20
N ILE A 372 25.88 -0.88 -0.80
CA ILE A 372 25.40 -1.04 -2.17
C ILE A 372 26.54 -1.54 -3.06
N VAL A 373 26.27 -2.54 -3.88
CA VAL A 373 27.15 -3.00 -4.95
C VAL A 373 26.48 -2.79 -6.30
N ALA A 374 26.98 -1.84 -7.10
CA ALA A 374 26.54 -1.64 -8.47
C ALA A 374 27.32 -2.55 -9.44
N VAL A 375 26.60 -3.31 -10.26
CA VAL A 375 27.15 -4.38 -11.09
C VAL A 375 26.97 -4.09 -12.58
N ASN A 376 28.06 -4.13 -13.34
CA ASN A 376 28.01 -3.95 -14.80
C ASN A 376 27.15 -5.02 -15.49
N SER A 377 26.34 -4.62 -16.47
CA SER A 377 25.63 -5.54 -17.37
C SER A 377 26.60 -6.38 -18.21
N ASP A 378 26.10 -7.47 -18.81
CA ASP A 378 26.94 -8.35 -19.62
C ASP A 378 27.52 -7.61 -20.84
N GLU A 379 26.73 -6.72 -21.45
CA GLU A 379 27.16 -5.87 -22.56
C GLU A 379 28.22 -4.86 -22.13
N SER A 380 28.06 -4.24 -20.95
CA SER A 380 29.03 -3.31 -20.38
C SER A 380 30.37 -4.01 -20.11
N VAL A 381 30.35 -5.20 -19.50
CA VAL A 381 31.58 -5.97 -19.25
C VAL A 381 32.24 -6.38 -20.56
N LYS A 382 31.45 -6.79 -21.57
CA LYS A 382 31.97 -7.16 -22.88
C LYS A 382 32.70 -6.00 -23.56
N ARG A 383 32.13 -4.79 -23.54
CA ARG A 383 32.79 -3.58 -24.07
C ARG A 383 34.08 -3.24 -23.34
N LEU A 384 34.11 -3.42 -22.02
CA LEU A 384 35.26 -3.08 -21.18
C LEU A 384 36.40 -4.11 -21.22
N LYS A 385 36.08 -5.40 -21.41
CA LYS A 385 37.06 -6.51 -21.25
C LYS A 385 37.25 -7.38 -22.49
N GLY A 386 36.47 -7.17 -23.56
CA GLY A 386 36.59 -7.86 -24.83
C GLY A 386 35.72 -9.13 -24.97
N ASP A 387 35.78 -9.74 -26.16
CA ASP A 387 35.08 -10.98 -26.48
C ASP A 387 35.55 -12.13 -25.58
N GLY A 388 34.64 -12.71 -24.80
CA GLY A 388 34.93 -13.79 -23.83
C GLY A 388 34.68 -13.43 -22.36
N ARG A 389 34.30 -12.17 -22.07
CA ARG A 389 33.87 -11.70 -20.75
C ARG A 389 32.50 -11.01 -20.85
N PRO A 390 31.62 -11.13 -19.83
CA PRO A 390 31.81 -11.87 -18.59
C PRO A 390 31.66 -13.39 -18.79
N VAL A 391 32.29 -14.17 -17.90
CA VAL A 391 32.11 -15.63 -17.83
C VAL A 391 30.77 -15.96 -17.19
N ASN A 392 30.37 -15.21 -16.16
CA ASN A 392 29.09 -15.36 -15.50
C ASN A 392 28.11 -14.26 -15.93
N LYS A 393 26.90 -14.66 -16.33
CA LYS A 393 25.81 -13.73 -16.65
C LYS A 393 25.47 -12.84 -15.45
N LEU A 394 24.97 -11.64 -15.74
CA LEU A 394 24.59 -10.62 -14.76
C LEU A 394 23.77 -11.20 -13.59
N GLU A 395 22.73 -11.96 -13.91
CA GLU A 395 21.83 -12.58 -12.93
C GLU A 395 22.58 -13.43 -11.90
N ARG A 396 23.56 -14.22 -12.36
CA ARG A 396 24.38 -15.09 -11.49
C ARG A 396 25.33 -14.27 -10.62
N ARG A 397 25.98 -13.25 -11.21
CA ARG A 397 26.90 -12.37 -10.48
C ARG A 397 26.17 -11.64 -9.36
N MET A 398 24.99 -11.10 -9.67
CA MET A 398 24.16 -10.41 -8.69
C MET A 398 23.66 -11.33 -7.58
N ALA A 399 23.22 -12.55 -7.91
CA ALA A 399 22.78 -13.54 -6.92
C ALA A 399 23.89 -13.91 -5.92
N VAL A 400 25.12 -14.12 -6.41
CA VAL A 400 26.24 -14.45 -5.52
C VAL A 400 26.60 -13.26 -4.62
N LEU A 401 26.62 -12.04 -5.15
CA LEU A 401 26.89 -10.83 -4.36
C LEU A 401 25.81 -10.60 -3.29
N ALA A 402 24.54 -10.81 -3.63
CA ALA A 402 23.43 -10.71 -2.69
C ALA A 402 23.49 -11.74 -1.55
N GLY A 403 24.19 -12.86 -1.76
CA GLY A 403 24.43 -13.87 -0.73
C GLY A 403 25.58 -13.55 0.24
N LEU A 404 26.37 -12.50 -0.02
CA LEU A 404 27.47 -12.11 0.86
C LEU A 404 26.92 -11.31 2.05
N ALA A 405 27.29 -11.73 3.27
CA ALA A 405 26.83 -11.09 4.51
C ALA A 405 27.20 -9.59 4.63
N SER A 406 28.21 -9.12 3.89
CA SER A 406 28.63 -7.71 3.87
C SER A 406 27.81 -6.84 2.90
N VAL A 407 26.98 -7.42 2.03
CA VAL A 407 26.26 -6.71 0.97
C VAL A 407 24.79 -6.59 1.33
N ASP A 408 24.29 -5.35 1.42
CA ASP A 408 22.86 -5.13 1.60
C ASP A 408 22.16 -5.08 0.26
N TRP A 409 22.61 -4.29 -0.71
CA TRP A 409 21.89 -4.12 -1.98
C TRP A 409 22.78 -4.36 -3.19
N VAL A 410 22.21 -4.99 -4.22
CA VAL A 410 22.88 -5.20 -5.51
C VAL A 410 22.02 -4.63 -6.63
N VAL A 411 22.58 -3.71 -7.42
CA VAL A 411 21.86 -3.00 -8.49
C VAL A 411 22.63 -3.09 -9.81
N PRO A 412 21.98 -3.33 -10.96
CA PRO A 412 22.68 -3.40 -12.23
C PRO A 412 22.82 -2.01 -12.88
N PHE A 413 23.82 -1.84 -13.75
CA PHE A 413 23.93 -0.68 -14.66
C PHE A 413 24.55 -1.11 -15.99
N SER A 414 24.20 -0.42 -17.08
CA SER A 414 24.59 -0.84 -18.45
C SER A 414 25.60 0.09 -19.13
N GLU A 415 25.84 1.27 -18.57
CA GLU A 415 26.82 2.23 -19.05
C GLU A 415 28.26 1.76 -18.84
N ASP A 416 29.20 2.46 -19.46
CA ASP A 416 30.64 2.18 -19.30
C ASP A 416 31.16 2.62 -17.93
N THR A 417 30.52 3.62 -17.31
CA THR A 417 30.84 4.10 -15.96
C THR A 417 29.58 4.12 -15.07
N PRO A 418 29.72 3.95 -13.75
CA PRO A 418 28.60 4.00 -12.81
C PRO A 418 28.13 5.43 -12.51
N GLN A 419 28.67 6.47 -13.16
CA GLN A 419 28.44 7.87 -12.77
C GLN A 419 26.96 8.21 -12.70
N ARG A 420 26.18 7.83 -13.72
CA ARG A 420 24.75 8.13 -13.82
C ARG A 420 23.94 7.55 -12.65
N ILE A 421 24.21 6.30 -12.26
CA ILE A 421 23.53 5.67 -11.13
C ILE A 421 24.02 6.24 -9.79
N ILE A 422 25.30 6.57 -9.65
CA ILE A 422 25.84 7.21 -8.44
C ILE A 422 25.25 8.62 -8.25
N SER A 423 25.18 9.43 -9.31
CA SER A 423 24.61 10.79 -9.25
C SER A 423 23.12 10.79 -8.96
N ARG A 424 22.42 9.70 -9.30
CA ARG A 424 21.01 9.49 -8.94
C ARG A 424 20.83 9.11 -7.47
N LEU A 425 21.70 8.24 -6.96
CA LEU A 425 21.55 7.63 -5.63
C LEU A 425 22.23 8.44 -4.51
N LEU A 426 23.29 9.17 -4.82
CA LEU A 426 24.05 10.04 -3.90
C LEU A 426 24.34 9.37 -2.53
N PRO A 427 25.12 8.28 -2.49
CA PRO A 427 25.48 7.60 -1.25
C PRO A 427 26.26 8.50 -0.30
N SER A 428 26.22 8.21 1.01
CA SER A 428 27.00 8.94 2.01
C SER A 428 28.51 8.76 1.81
N LYS A 429 28.91 7.58 1.33
CA LYS A 429 30.30 7.28 1.00
C LYS A 429 30.40 6.45 -0.28
N LEU A 430 31.29 6.86 -1.18
CA LEU A 430 31.65 6.10 -2.38
C LEU A 430 33.02 5.45 -2.17
N VAL A 431 33.10 4.15 -2.36
CA VAL A 431 34.32 3.37 -2.11
C VAL A 431 34.79 2.68 -3.38
N LYS A 432 36.09 2.76 -3.67
CA LYS A 432 36.73 2.04 -4.77
C LYS A 432 37.94 1.25 -4.28
N GLY A 433 38.12 0.04 -4.80
CA GLY A 433 39.34 -0.74 -4.56
C GLY A 433 40.36 -0.49 -5.66
N GLY A 434 41.64 -0.34 -5.31
CA GLY A 434 42.73 -0.15 -6.27
C GLY A 434 43.55 1.11 -6.06
N ASP A 435 44.44 1.39 -7.00
CA ASP A 435 45.31 2.56 -7.00
C ASP A 435 44.68 3.74 -7.77
N TYR A 436 43.41 4.04 -7.47
CA TYR A 436 42.71 5.15 -8.11
C TYR A 436 42.99 6.46 -7.36
N ASN A 437 43.17 7.56 -8.10
CA ASN A 437 43.06 8.89 -7.50
C ASN A 437 41.58 9.20 -7.25
N VAL A 438 41.27 9.78 -6.09
CA VAL A 438 39.90 10.15 -5.71
C VAL A 438 39.22 11.02 -6.77
N GLU A 439 39.99 11.90 -7.43
CA GLU A 439 39.52 12.84 -8.45
C GLU A 439 39.04 12.17 -9.74
N ASP A 440 39.51 10.95 -10.02
CA ASP A 440 39.24 10.19 -11.25
C ASP A 440 38.08 9.19 -11.08
N ILE A 441 37.50 9.09 -9.88
CA ILE A 441 36.41 8.15 -9.60
C ILE A 441 35.10 8.71 -10.16
N ALA A 442 34.54 8.00 -11.14
CA ALA A 442 33.26 8.31 -11.75
C ALA A 442 32.13 8.41 -10.70
N GLY A 443 31.46 9.57 -10.63
CA GLY A 443 30.43 9.88 -9.63
C GLY A 443 30.95 10.49 -8.32
N GLY A 444 32.27 10.59 -8.13
CA GLY A 444 32.86 11.12 -6.91
C GLY A 444 32.60 12.61 -6.68
N LYS A 445 32.60 13.42 -7.76
CA LYS A 445 32.33 14.87 -7.68
C LYS A 445 30.92 15.14 -7.18
N GLU A 446 29.95 14.38 -7.67
CA GLU A 446 28.54 14.49 -7.31
C GLU A 446 28.30 14.08 -5.85
N VAL A 447 28.95 13.01 -5.39
CA VAL A 447 28.88 12.57 -3.98
C VAL A 447 29.45 13.64 -3.04
N ILE A 448 30.60 14.22 -3.36
CA ILE A 448 31.21 15.28 -2.55
C ILE A 448 30.34 16.54 -2.54
N ALA A 449 29.80 16.94 -3.69
CA ALA A 449 28.91 18.09 -3.79
C ALA A 449 27.61 17.91 -2.98
N ALA A 450 27.13 16.66 -2.84
CA ALA A 450 25.98 16.30 -2.01
C ALA A 450 26.31 16.16 -0.51
N GLY A 451 27.56 16.40 -0.10
CA GLY A 451 28.01 16.31 1.30
C GLY A 451 28.50 14.92 1.73
N GLY A 452 28.68 14.00 0.79
CA GLY A 452 29.28 12.69 1.02
C GLY A 452 30.82 12.70 0.94
N SER A 453 31.42 11.51 1.02
CA SER A 453 32.89 11.33 0.95
C SER A 453 33.27 10.22 -0.04
N VAL A 454 34.50 10.27 -0.55
CA VAL A 454 35.03 9.24 -1.46
C VAL A 454 36.29 8.65 -0.83
N GLU A 455 36.41 7.33 -0.82
CA GLU A 455 37.51 6.62 -0.19
C GLU A 455 38.05 5.51 -1.10
N VAL A 456 39.36 5.32 -1.07
CA VAL A 456 40.06 4.29 -1.83
C VAL A 456 40.62 3.28 -0.84
N LEU A 457 40.19 2.03 -0.97
CA LEU A 457 40.67 0.92 -0.14
C LEU A 457 41.81 0.20 -0.84
N GLY A 458 42.87 -0.10 -0.08
CA GLY A 458 43.99 -0.90 -0.55
C GLY A 458 43.56 -2.35 -0.85
N PHE A 459 44.12 -2.94 -1.90
CA PHE A 459 43.96 -4.38 -2.15
C PHE A 459 44.85 -5.18 -1.20
N GLU A 460 44.35 -6.31 -0.70
CA GLU A 460 45.23 -7.36 -0.18
C GLU A 460 45.97 -8.02 -1.35
N ASP A 461 47.30 -8.06 -1.27
CA ASP A 461 48.18 -8.66 -2.28
C ASP A 461 47.89 -10.17 -2.47
N GLY A 462 47.81 -10.61 -3.73
CA GLY A 462 48.10 -12.01 -4.10
C GLY A 462 47.06 -12.81 -4.89
N VAL A 463 45.87 -12.29 -5.22
CA VAL A 463 44.88 -13.07 -6.01
C VAL A 463 44.12 -12.16 -6.99
N SER A 464 44.44 -12.24 -8.29
CA SER A 464 43.65 -11.61 -9.36
C SER A 464 42.89 -12.66 -10.18
N THR A 465 41.66 -12.34 -10.60
CA THR A 465 40.87 -13.22 -11.47
C THR A 465 41.62 -13.61 -12.75
N THR A 466 42.45 -12.72 -13.28
CA THR A 466 43.27 -12.96 -14.47
C THR A 466 44.36 -14.00 -14.18
N ALA A 467 45.07 -13.88 -13.06
CA ALA A 467 46.11 -14.84 -12.66
C ALA A 467 45.55 -16.23 -12.32
N ILE A 468 44.31 -16.32 -11.81
CA ILE A 468 43.63 -17.61 -11.61
C ILE A 468 43.34 -18.27 -12.97
N ILE A 469 42.80 -17.52 -13.93
CA ILE A 469 42.46 -18.05 -15.26
C ILE A 469 43.73 -18.46 -16.02
N GLU A 470 44.77 -17.64 -16.00
CA GLU A 470 46.06 -17.94 -16.63
C GLU A 470 46.70 -19.20 -16.03
N ASN A 471 46.64 -19.40 -14.70
CA ASN A 471 47.11 -20.62 -14.05
C ASN A 471 46.30 -21.88 -14.42
N ILE A 472 44.99 -21.74 -14.68
CA ILE A 472 44.15 -22.86 -15.14
C ILE A 472 44.49 -23.19 -16.60
N MET A 473 44.69 -22.17 -17.45
CA MET A 473 45.05 -22.34 -18.86
C MET A 473 46.47 -22.86 -19.06
N ALA A 474 47.42 -22.52 -18.18
CA ALA A 474 48.81 -23.00 -18.23
C ALA A 474 48.99 -24.47 -17.78
N LYS A 475 47.94 -25.09 -17.23
CA LYS A 475 47.93 -26.50 -16.78
C LYS A 475 47.17 -27.45 -17.73
N GLN A 476 46.70 -26.96 -18.88
CA GLN A 476 46.26 -27.76 -20.02
C GLN A 476 47.41 -27.85 -21.03
#